data_AF-A0A8T7ATE7-F1
#
_entry.id   AF-A0A8T7ATE7-F1
#
_cell.length_a   1.000
_cell.length_b   1.000
_cell.length_c   1.000
_cell.angle_alpha   90.00
_cell.angle_beta   90.00
_cell.angle_gamma   90.00
#
_symmetry.space_group_name_H-M   'P 1'
#
loop_
_entity.id
_entity.type
_entity.pdbx_description
1 polymer ?
#
loop_
_entity_poly.entity_id
_entity_poly.type
_entity_poly.pdbx_seq_one_letter_code
_entity_poly.pdbx_strand_id
1 'polypeptide(L)'
;MAELDDANNNNNKECLMRQISDRFLAAVRRCVGPDPVKQRLIDAWSHELEDIGISELPRPLRREFKQLREAMSTAQPQPHESAASASVRKMSAQQAARYTRQILQLSQDLQRISVQTDTLLDADDNAQIVLQGIVAPDRLN
;
A
#
# COMPACT_ATOMS: atom_id res chain seq x y z
N MET A 1 -7.72 -27.91 25.37
CA MET A 1 -6.40 -27.22 25.43
C MET A 1 -6.11 -26.72 24.03
N ALA A 2 -6.71 -25.59 23.66
CA ALA A 2 -6.64 -25.03 22.30
C ALA A 2 -7.02 -23.54 22.38
N GLU A 3 -6.11 -22.68 22.86
CA GLU A 3 -6.36 -21.23 22.86
C GLU A 3 -5.06 -20.41 23.02
N LEU A 4 -4.08 -20.57 22.12
CA LEU A 4 -2.85 -19.76 22.12
C LEU A 4 -2.33 -19.34 20.72
N ASP A 5 -3.02 -19.65 19.62
CA ASP A 5 -2.49 -19.42 18.27
C ASP A 5 -2.94 -18.10 17.58
N ASP A 6 -3.94 -17.40 18.11
CA ASP A 6 -4.53 -16.24 17.40
C ASP A 6 -3.74 -14.93 17.58
N ALA A 7 -3.12 -14.71 18.75
CA ALA A 7 -2.41 -13.46 19.05
C ALA A 7 -1.08 -13.31 18.28
N ASN A 8 -0.33 -14.40 18.11
CA ASN A 8 0.95 -14.38 17.37
C ASN A 8 0.73 -14.16 15.85
N ASN A 9 -0.41 -14.64 15.34
CA ASN A 9 -0.77 -14.48 13.93
C ASN A 9 -1.17 -13.02 13.59
N ASN A 10 -1.73 -12.28 14.55
CA ASN A 10 -2.12 -10.89 14.31
C ASN A 10 -0.89 -9.97 14.22
N ASN A 11 0.03 -10.07 15.18
CA ASN A 11 1.26 -9.27 15.21
C ASN A 11 2.12 -9.46 13.94
N ASN A 12 2.20 -10.70 13.43
CA ASN A 12 2.93 -11.00 12.18
C ASN A 12 2.26 -10.37 10.96
N LYS A 13 0.92 -10.35 10.90
CA LYS A 13 0.17 -9.70 9.81
C LYS A 13 0.33 -8.19 9.83
N GLU A 14 0.35 -7.58 11.01
CA GLU A 14 0.57 -6.14 11.17
C GLU A 14 1.98 -5.73 10.71
N CYS A 15 3.00 -6.52 11.08
CA CYS A 15 4.37 -6.31 10.61
C CYS A 15 4.47 -6.46 9.07
N LEU A 16 3.84 -7.50 8.51
CA LEU A 16 3.80 -7.75 7.07
C LEU A 16 3.09 -6.60 6.33
N MET A 17 1.95 -6.13 6.84
CA MET A 17 1.18 -5.06 6.21
C MET A 17 1.94 -3.74 6.22
N ARG A 18 2.71 -3.46 7.27
CA ARG A 18 3.59 -2.29 7.34
C ARG A 18 4.76 -2.40 6.36
N GLN A 19 5.36 -3.59 6.22
CA GLN A 19 6.41 -3.85 5.24
C GLN A 19 5.92 -3.67 3.80
N ILE A 20 4.74 -4.21 3.47
CA ILE A 20 4.13 -4.03 2.16
C ILE A 20 3.86 -2.55 1.90
N SER A 21 3.31 -1.83 2.87
CA SER A 21 3.06 -0.39 2.74
C SER A 21 4.33 0.42 2.47
N ASP A 22 5.42 0.09 3.14
CA ASP A 22 6.72 0.75 2.92
C ASP A 22 7.27 0.48 1.51
N ARG A 23 7.20 -0.77 1.04
CA ARG A 23 7.58 -1.15 -0.33
C ARG A 23 6.76 -0.41 -1.39
N PHE A 24 5.44 -0.30 -1.19
CA PHE A 24 4.58 0.48 -2.10
C PHE A 24 4.96 1.97 -2.11
N LEU A 25 5.30 2.54 -0.95
CA LEU A 25 5.77 3.92 -0.88
C LEU A 25 7.14 4.10 -1.57
N ALA A 26 8.06 3.15 -1.41
CA ALA A 26 9.34 3.14 -2.10
C ALA A 26 9.15 3.06 -3.63
N ALA A 27 8.23 2.22 -4.10
CA ALA A 27 7.86 2.11 -5.51
C ALA A 27 7.31 3.44 -6.06
N VAL A 28 6.44 4.12 -5.29
CA VAL A 28 5.92 5.45 -5.64
C VAL A 28 7.04 6.48 -5.70
N ARG A 29 7.99 6.46 -4.77
CA ARG A 29 9.15 7.38 -4.79
C ARG A 29 9.98 7.20 -6.06
N ARG A 30 10.25 5.96 -6.46
CA ARG A 30 10.94 5.65 -7.73
C ARG A 30 10.14 6.15 -8.95
N CYS A 31 8.81 6.03 -8.90
CA CYS A 31 7.92 6.57 -9.93
C CYS A 31 7.98 8.10 -10.10
N VAL A 32 8.31 8.84 -9.05
CA VAL A 32 8.42 10.32 -9.05
C VAL A 32 9.87 10.81 -9.29
N GLY A 33 10.82 9.89 -9.46
CA GLY A 33 12.23 10.20 -9.73
C GLY A 33 12.48 10.98 -11.04
N PRO A 34 13.72 11.22 -11.45
CA PRO A 34 14.02 12.03 -12.64
C PRO A 34 13.93 11.26 -13.97
N ASP A 35 13.99 9.92 -13.97
CA ASP A 35 14.12 9.07 -15.17
C ASP A 35 12.95 9.18 -16.16
N PRO A 36 12.98 8.61 -17.37
CA PRO A 36 11.76 8.55 -18.19
C PRO A 36 10.71 7.66 -17.52
N VAL A 37 9.42 8.03 -17.63
CA VAL A 37 8.27 7.35 -16.96
C VAL A 37 8.26 5.82 -17.13
N LYS A 38 8.73 5.33 -18.28
CA LYS A 38 8.87 3.90 -18.57
C LYS A 38 9.95 3.24 -17.70
N GLN A 39 11.13 3.84 -17.61
CA GLN A 39 12.23 3.33 -16.80
C GLN A 39 11.87 3.37 -15.31
N ARG A 40 11.26 4.47 -14.85
CA ARG A 40 10.77 4.58 -13.46
C ARG A 40 9.80 3.46 -13.09
N LEU A 41 8.89 3.13 -14.01
CA LEU A 41 7.90 2.07 -13.79
C LEU A 41 8.55 0.69 -13.73
N ILE A 42 9.53 0.41 -14.61
CA ILE A 42 10.28 -0.85 -14.60
C ILE A 42 11.05 -1.00 -13.29
N ASP A 43 11.75 0.07 -12.86
CA ASP A 43 12.56 0.09 -11.66
C ASP A 43 11.70 -0.09 -10.40
N ALA A 44 10.63 0.70 -10.28
CA ALA A 44 9.66 0.59 -9.19
C ALA A 44 9.03 -0.80 -9.11
N TRP A 45 8.69 -1.40 -10.26
CA TRP A 45 8.09 -2.73 -10.30
C TRP A 45 9.09 -3.82 -9.90
N SER A 46 10.26 -3.85 -10.55
CA SER A 46 11.22 -4.95 -10.40
C SER A 46 11.91 -4.94 -9.04
N HIS A 47 12.13 -3.75 -8.43
CA HIS A 47 12.81 -3.66 -7.14
C HIS A 47 11.87 -3.86 -5.94
N GLU A 48 10.64 -3.37 -6.01
CA GLU A 48 9.79 -3.25 -4.81
C GLU A 48 8.52 -4.10 -4.89
N LEU A 49 7.96 -4.34 -6.08
CA LEU A 49 6.61 -4.92 -6.25
C LEU A 49 6.60 -6.35 -6.81
N GLU A 50 7.64 -6.77 -7.54
CA GLU A 50 7.70 -8.09 -8.18
C GLU A 50 7.66 -9.25 -7.17
N ASP A 51 8.28 -9.04 -6.01
CA ASP A 51 8.38 -10.00 -4.91
C ASP A 51 7.06 -10.11 -4.10
N ILE A 52 6.15 -9.13 -4.21
CA ILE A 52 4.93 -9.10 -3.40
C ILE A 52 3.91 -10.13 -3.90
N GLY A 53 3.48 -11.02 -3.01
CA GLY A 53 2.43 -12.00 -3.25
C GLY A 53 1.04 -11.38 -3.27
N ILE A 54 0.21 -11.73 -4.26
CA ILE A 54 -1.20 -11.28 -4.33
C ILE A 54 -1.97 -11.70 -3.07
N SER A 55 -1.61 -12.84 -2.45
CA SER A 55 -2.21 -13.33 -1.21
C SER A 55 -1.95 -12.45 0.00
N GLU A 56 -0.86 -11.69 -0.01
CA GLU A 56 -0.43 -10.83 1.11
C GLU A 56 -1.18 -9.49 1.11
N LEU A 57 -1.73 -9.09 -0.04
CA LEU A 57 -2.54 -7.88 -0.16
C LEU A 57 -3.95 -8.09 0.42
N PRO A 58 -4.60 -7.02 0.92
CA PRO A 58 -5.99 -7.08 1.34
C PRO A 58 -6.91 -7.37 0.14
N ARG A 59 -7.95 -8.17 0.38
CA ARG A 59 -8.92 -8.65 -0.64
C ARG A 59 -9.37 -7.57 -1.66
N PRO A 60 -9.74 -6.33 -1.28
CA PRO A 60 -10.16 -5.32 -2.23
C PRO A 60 -9.06 -4.92 -3.24
N LEU A 61 -7.79 -4.97 -2.85
CA LEU A 61 -6.66 -4.55 -3.68
C LEU A 61 -6.08 -5.68 -4.54
N ARG A 62 -6.36 -6.94 -4.20
CA ARG A 62 -5.86 -8.11 -4.94
C ARG A 62 -6.23 -8.08 -6.42
N ARG A 63 -7.45 -7.65 -6.75
CA ARG A 63 -7.93 -7.59 -8.14
C ARG A 63 -7.15 -6.57 -8.96
N GLU A 64 -7.02 -5.36 -8.44
CA GLU A 64 -6.30 -4.26 -9.10
C GLU A 64 -4.82 -4.60 -9.26
N PHE A 65 -4.19 -5.15 -8.21
CA PHE A 65 -2.79 -5.55 -8.26
C PHE A 65 -2.56 -6.73 -9.23
N LYS A 66 -3.50 -7.67 -9.31
CA LYS A 66 -3.43 -8.76 -10.30
C LYS A 66 -3.47 -8.22 -11.73
N GLN A 67 -4.39 -7.30 -12.04
CA GLN A 67 -4.46 -6.68 -13.36
C GLN A 67 -3.16 -5.93 -13.71
N LEU A 68 -2.59 -5.23 -12.72
CA LEU A 68 -1.30 -4.54 -12.89
C LEU A 68 -0.16 -5.54 -13.16
N ARG A 69 -0.11 -6.66 -12.43
CA ARG A 69 0.90 -7.73 -12.63
C ARG A 69 0.76 -8.40 -13.99
N GLU A 70 -0.46 -8.66 -14.43
CA GLU A 70 -0.75 -9.18 -15.77
C GLU A 70 -0.29 -8.20 -16.86
N ALA A 71 -0.59 -6.91 -16.70
CA ALA A 71 -0.12 -5.87 -17.61
C ALA A 71 1.41 -5.78 -17.69
N MET A 72 2.10 -5.95 -16.55
CA MET A 72 3.57 -5.95 -16.49
C MET A 72 4.21 -7.27 -16.95
N SER A 73 3.45 -8.37 -17.07
CA SER A 73 3.96 -9.68 -17.49
C SER A 73 3.39 -10.17 -18.83
N THR A 74 2.74 -9.28 -19.59
CA THR A 74 2.05 -9.66 -20.84
C THR A 74 3.05 -10.05 -21.95
N ALA A 75 4.22 -9.42 -21.98
CA ALA A 75 5.20 -9.65 -23.03
C ALA A 75 6.23 -10.71 -22.63
N GLN A 76 6.56 -11.57 -23.59
CA GLN A 76 7.63 -12.55 -23.41
C GLN A 76 8.99 -11.83 -23.28
N PRO A 77 9.73 -12.04 -22.17
CA PRO A 77 11.03 -11.44 -21.98
C PRO A 77 12.07 -11.95 -22.99
N GLN A 78 13.01 -11.09 -23.37
CA GLN A 78 14.19 -11.50 -24.13
C GLN A 78 15.27 -12.11 -23.20
N PRO A 79 16.28 -12.83 -23.73
CA PRO A 79 17.28 -13.59 -22.95
C PRO A 79 18.26 -12.74 -22.12
N HIS A 80 17.80 -11.79 -21.29
CA HIS A 80 18.56 -10.88 -20.39
C HIS A 80 17.66 -9.73 -19.90
N GLU A 81 16.35 -9.79 -20.15
CA GLU A 81 15.39 -8.72 -19.86
C GLU A 81 14.29 -9.23 -18.93
N SER A 82 13.88 -8.44 -17.92
CA SER A 82 12.75 -8.80 -17.06
C SER A 82 11.42 -8.69 -17.83
N ALA A 83 10.42 -9.50 -17.45
CA ALA A 83 9.08 -9.47 -18.07
C ALA A 83 8.45 -8.06 -18.03
N ALA A 84 8.70 -7.31 -16.94
CA ALA A 84 8.31 -5.91 -16.79
C ALA A 84 8.93 -5.00 -17.86
N SER A 85 10.24 -5.12 -18.11
CA SER A 85 10.92 -4.33 -19.15
C SER A 85 10.40 -4.67 -20.55
N ALA A 86 10.20 -5.97 -20.83
CA ALA A 86 9.66 -6.41 -22.12
C ALA A 86 8.23 -5.89 -22.37
N SER A 87 7.40 -5.83 -21.33
CA SER A 87 6.03 -5.32 -21.40
C SER A 87 6.02 -3.79 -21.54
N VAL A 88 6.82 -3.09 -20.74
CA VAL A 88 6.92 -1.62 -20.79
C VAL A 88 7.51 -1.12 -22.10
N ARG A 89 8.40 -1.89 -22.76
CA ARG A 89 8.89 -1.59 -24.10
C ARG A 89 7.76 -1.46 -25.12
N LYS A 90 6.74 -2.32 -25.04
CA LYS A 90 5.55 -2.29 -25.90
C LYS A 90 4.52 -1.24 -25.45
N MET A 91 4.61 -0.74 -24.22
CA MET A 91 3.69 0.26 -23.69
C MET A 91 4.04 1.67 -24.17
N SER A 92 3.02 2.49 -24.41
CA SER A 92 3.18 3.93 -24.63
C SER A 92 3.52 4.67 -23.33
N ALA A 93 4.14 5.84 -23.42
CA ALA A 93 4.44 6.66 -22.23
C ALA A 93 3.18 7.01 -21.41
N GLN A 94 2.04 7.21 -22.09
CA GLN A 94 0.74 7.43 -21.45
C GLN A 94 0.25 6.20 -20.67
N GLN A 95 0.47 5.00 -21.19
CA GLN A 95 0.13 3.74 -20.50
C GLN A 95 1.02 3.56 -19.28
N ALA A 96 2.33 3.79 -19.41
CA ALA A 96 3.25 3.76 -18.28
C ALA A 96 2.83 4.75 -17.18
N ALA A 97 2.50 5.99 -17.53
CA ALA A 97 2.00 6.98 -16.58
C ALA A 97 0.67 6.58 -15.91
N ARG A 98 -0.20 5.85 -16.62
CA ARG A 98 -1.45 5.31 -16.05
C ARG A 98 -1.14 4.24 -15.00
N TYR A 99 -0.23 3.31 -15.28
CA TYR A 99 0.16 2.28 -14.33
C TYR A 99 0.90 2.83 -13.12
N THR A 100 1.77 3.84 -13.31
CA THR A 100 2.36 4.60 -12.20
C THR A 100 1.30 5.22 -11.29
N ARG A 101 0.26 5.84 -11.86
CA ARG A 101 -0.86 6.35 -11.07
C ARG A 101 -1.63 5.24 -10.36
N GLN A 102 -1.81 4.09 -11.00
CA GLN A 102 -2.46 2.93 -10.38
C GLN A 102 -1.67 2.41 -9.17
N ILE A 103 -0.34 2.38 -9.23
CA ILE A 103 0.53 2.03 -8.09
C ILE A 103 0.34 3.03 -6.93
N LEU A 104 0.27 4.33 -7.25
CA LEU A 104 0.01 5.37 -6.24
C LEU A 104 -1.38 5.23 -5.61
N GLN A 105 -2.41 4.91 -6.39
CA GLN A 105 -3.75 4.69 -5.83
C GLN A 105 -3.77 3.47 -4.91
N LEU A 106 -3.15 2.36 -5.34
CA LEU A 106 -3.02 1.15 -4.52
C LEU A 106 -2.30 1.43 -3.19
N SER A 107 -1.24 2.25 -3.19
CA SER A 107 -0.54 2.59 -1.95
C SER A 107 -1.40 3.45 -1.02
N GLN A 108 -2.18 4.38 -1.55
CA GLN A 108 -3.13 5.19 -0.78
C GLN A 108 -4.26 4.36 -0.19
N ASP A 109 -4.85 3.45 -0.98
CA ASP A 109 -5.88 2.55 -0.50
C ASP A 109 -5.32 1.60 0.58
N LEU A 110 -4.09 1.12 0.43
CA LEU A 110 -3.43 0.29 1.44
C LEU A 110 -3.26 1.05 2.76
N GLN A 111 -2.81 2.32 2.70
CA GLN A 111 -2.70 3.19 3.88
C GLN A 111 -4.05 3.48 4.54
N ARG A 112 -5.12 3.66 3.74
CA ARG A 112 -6.47 3.84 4.30
C ARG A 112 -6.93 2.60 5.05
N ILE A 113 -6.70 1.41 4.49
CA ILE A 113 -7.09 0.15 5.12
C ILE A 113 -6.28 -0.07 6.40
N SER A 114 -4.98 0.26 6.42
CA SER A 114 -4.15 0.11 7.64
C SER A 114 -4.56 1.07 8.76
N VAL A 115 -4.97 2.31 8.43
CA VAL A 115 -5.46 3.27 9.44
C VAL A 115 -6.77 2.79 10.06
N GLN A 116 -7.60 2.10 9.28
CA GLN A 116 -8.90 1.59 9.73
C GLN A 116 -8.80 0.44 10.73
N THR A 117 -7.75 -0.38 10.66
CA THR A 117 -7.45 -1.43 11.66
C THR A 117 -6.93 -0.85 12.98
N ASP A 118 -6.27 0.31 12.93
CA ASP A 118 -5.76 1.01 14.11
C ASP A 118 -6.91 1.69 14.88
N THR A 119 -7.87 2.29 14.18
CA THR A 119 -9.02 2.99 14.81
C THR A 119 -10.08 2.09 15.43
N LEU A 120 -10.00 0.76 15.24
CA LEU A 120 -10.92 -0.18 15.87
C LEU A 120 -10.37 -0.80 17.17
N LEU A 121 -9.13 -0.46 17.54
CA LEU A 121 -8.50 -0.85 18.82
C LEU A 121 -8.47 0.28 19.86
N ASP A 122 -8.91 1.50 19.50
CA ASP A 122 -9.08 2.65 20.41
C ASP A 122 -10.55 2.91 20.79
N ALA A 123 -11.43 1.89 20.67
CA ALA A 123 -12.84 2.01 21.09
C ALA A 123 -13.14 1.41 22.46
N ASP A 124 -12.19 0.77 23.14
CA ASP A 124 -12.44 0.06 24.40
C ASP A 124 -11.29 0.19 25.42
N ASP A 125 -10.71 1.38 25.61
CA ASP A 125 -9.95 1.70 26.85
C ASP A 125 -9.68 3.22 27.02
N ASN A 126 -10.73 4.03 27.26
CA ASN A 126 -10.62 5.18 28.17
C ASN A 126 -11.99 5.72 28.58
N ALA A 127 -12.51 5.19 29.68
CA ALA A 127 -13.47 5.90 30.50
C ALA A 127 -12.80 7.13 31.16
N GLN A 128 -13.54 8.24 31.26
CA GLN A 128 -13.26 9.47 32.03
C GLN A 128 -12.46 10.57 31.32
N ILE A 129 -13.18 11.48 30.64
CA ILE A 129 -12.86 12.90 30.72
C ILE A 129 -13.82 13.52 31.75
N VAL A 130 -13.40 13.52 33.01
CA VAL A 130 -13.93 14.39 34.05
C VAL A 130 -12.79 15.33 34.46
N LEU A 131 -13.14 16.60 34.67
CA LEU A 131 -12.34 17.74 35.16
C LEU A 131 -11.67 18.62 34.10
N GLN A 132 -12.42 19.61 33.62
CA GLN A 132 -12.07 20.99 34.00
C GLN A 132 -13.32 21.74 34.43
N GLY A 133 -13.44 21.94 35.74
CA GLY A 133 -14.20 23.05 36.28
C GLY A 133 -13.42 24.33 36.04
N ILE A 134 -13.98 25.24 35.26
CA ILE A 134 -13.73 26.67 35.38
C ILE A 134 -15.10 27.35 35.30
N VAL A 135 -15.65 27.60 36.49
CA VAL A 135 -16.35 28.82 36.91
C VAL A 135 -16.95 29.66 35.77
N ALA A 136 -18.30 29.69 35.75
CA ALA A 136 -19.02 30.87 35.30
C ALA A 136 -18.73 32.05 36.26
N PRO A 137 -18.54 33.25 35.73
CA PRO A 137 -19.36 34.36 36.20
C PRO A 137 -20.07 34.97 34.98
N ASP A 138 -21.39 34.82 34.93
CA ASP A 138 -22.34 35.83 35.40
C ASP A 138 -22.63 36.85 34.29
N ARG A 139 -23.77 36.64 33.64
CA ARG A 139 -24.45 37.69 32.90
C ARG A 139 -25.11 38.62 33.92
N LEU A 140 -24.67 39.87 34.00
CA LEU A 140 -25.52 41.04 34.27
C LEU A 140 -24.69 42.33 34.23
N ASN A 141 -24.77 43.06 33.10
CA ASN A 141 -25.29 44.43 33.00
C ASN A 141 -24.90 45.04 31.65
#